data_AF-A0A420Y418-F1
#
_entry.id   AF-A0A420Y418-F1
#
_cell.length_a   1.000
_cell.length_b   1.000
_cell.length_c   1.000
_cell.angle_alpha   90.00
_cell.angle_beta   90.00
_cell.angle_gamma   90.00
#
_symmetry.space_group_name_H-M   'P 1'
#
loop_
_entity.id
_entity.type
_entity.pdbx_description
1 polymer ?
#
loop_
_entity_poly.entity_id
_entity_poly.type
_entity_poly.pdbx_seq_one_letter_code
_entity_poly.pdbx_strand_id
1 'polypeptide(L)'
;MEPPITTFPGTSPPSPLLTVLQSHLPYSLNVLRRLQFASRVEGGSSPSAYTISVSSPDSAHFCAAYYDPSRGPETECWVYSTLEDAVPFNTDPESFAYIPPNLPENEVKTCVEQLLLLFRRLAAIEADFTSSCKEHGLPADTYREPGAVRIGACHETIRGLLMTAGVGIRSTGVVPKGKDWEFYAKWLARVDEMTKATELEKGKGLEEGMRWDTVRREDAELIKSRTSIPKRE
;
A
#
# COMPACT_ATOMS: atom_id res chain seq x y z
N MET A 1 7.43 -28.06 -2.68
CA MET A 1 8.58 -27.15 -2.47
C MET A 1 7.99 -25.83 -2.02
N GLU A 2 8.43 -25.25 -0.90
CA GLU A 2 7.93 -23.92 -0.50
C GLU A 2 8.29 -22.90 -1.59
N PRO A 3 7.37 -21.99 -1.99
CA PRO A 3 7.67 -21.04 -3.05
C PRO A 3 8.81 -20.11 -2.62
N PRO A 4 9.82 -19.87 -3.48
CA PRO A 4 10.96 -19.06 -3.12
C PRO A 4 10.55 -17.63 -2.79
N ILE A 5 11.03 -17.16 -1.64
CA ILE A 5 10.96 -15.77 -1.24
C ILE A 5 12.27 -15.08 -1.55
N THR A 6 12.18 -13.92 -2.21
CA THR A 6 13.33 -13.09 -2.57
C THR A 6 13.19 -11.73 -1.90
N THR A 7 14.31 -11.19 -1.41
CA THR A 7 14.37 -9.88 -0.76
C THR A 7 15.51 -9.08 -1.37
N PHE A 8 15.23 -7.85 -1.75
CA PHE A 8 16.19 -6.90 -2.34
C PHE A 8 16.16 -5.59 -1.55
N PRO A 9 17.23 -4.78 -1.60
CA PRO A 9 17.18 -3.42 -1.09
C PRO A 9 16.04 -2.61 -1.73
N GLY A 10 15.35 -1.78 -0.95
CA GLY A 10 14.22 -0.96 -1.42
C GLY A 10 14.57 0.02 -2.54
N THR A 11 15.83 0.48 -2.59
CA THR A 11 16.36 1.37 -3.64
C THR A 11 16.63 0.65 -4.96
N SER A 12 16.71 -0.68 -4.95
CA SER A 12 17.18 -1.48 -6.08
C SER A 12 16.20 -2.61 -6.42
N PRO A 13 14.93 -2.29 -6.74
CA PRO A 13 13.97 -3.30 -7.16
C PRO A 13 14.45 -3.99 -8.45
N PRO A 14 14.33 -5.32 -8.56
CA PRO A 14 14.81 -6.04 -9.74
C PRO A 14 13.96 -5.70 -10.98
N SER A 15 14.62 -5.43 -12.11
CA SER A 15 13.94 -5.07 -13.37
C SER A 15 12.87 -6.08 -13.82
N PRO A 16 13.09 -7.42 -13.72
CA PRO A 16 12.05 -8.39 -14.04
C PRO A 16 10.76 -8.20 -13.21
N LEU A 17 10.88 -7.89 -11.92
CA LEU A 17 9.71 -7.64 -11.07
C LEU A 17 8.96 -6.39 -11.51
N LEU A 18 9.66 -5.32 -11.87
CA LEU A 18 9.02 -4.09 -12.37
C LEU A 18 8.26 -4.36 -13.68
N THR A 19 8.84 -5.14 -14.60
CA THR A 19 8.20 -5.53 -15.85
C THR A 19 6.93 -6.35 -15.59
N VAL A 20 7.01 -7.35 -14.71
CA VAL A 20 5.85 -8.17 -14.37
C VAL A 20 4.79 -7.32 -13.67
N LEU A 21 5.13 -6.51 -12.66
CA LEU A 21 4.15 -5.61 -12.06
C LEU A 21 3.49 -4.70 -13.11
N GLN A 22 4.23 -4.18 -14.09
CA GLN A 22 3.65 -3.36 -15.15
C GLN A 22 2.63 -4.11 -16.03
N SER A 23 2.79 -5.42 -16.26
CA SER A 23 1.80 -6.21 -17.02
C SER A 23 0.50 -6.49 -16.24
N HIS A 24 0.50 -6.24 -14.92
CA HIS A 24 -0.65 -6.42 -14.03
C HIS A 24 -1.32 -5.10 -13.62
N LEU A 25 -1.09 -4.03 -14.39
CA LEU A 25 -1.85 -2.80 -14.22
C LEU A 25 -3.33 -3.01 -14.61
N PRO A 26 -4.28 -2.37 -13.90
CA PRO A 26 -4.07 -1.34 -12.87
C PRO A 26 -3.87 -1.88 -11.44
N TYR A 27 -4.02 -3.18 -11.19
CA TYR A 27 -4.05 -3.75 -9.84
C TYR A 27 -2.73 -3.53 -9.09
N SER A 28 -1.60 -3.76 -9.76
CA SER A 28 -0.25 -3.61 -9.20
C SER A 28 0.22 -2.17 -8.98
N LEU A 29 -0.58 -1.16 -9.37
CA LEU A 29 -0.15 0.23 -9.51
C LEU A 29 0.52 0.78 -8.24
N ASN A 30 -0.03 0.49 -7.07
CA ASN A 30 0.48 1.01 -5.80
C ASN A 30 1.90 0.54 -5.51
N VAL A 31 2.15 -0.77 -5.65
CA VAL A 31 3.48 -1.35 -5.44
C VAL A 31 4.43 -0.87 -6.54
N LEU A 32 4.00 -0.92 -7.81
CA LEU A 32 4.83 -0.48 -8.94
C LEU A 32 5.31 0.97 -8.77
N ARG A 33 4.39 1.90 -8.46
CA ARG A 33 4.72 3.31 -8.27
C ARG A 33 5.58 3.54 -7.04
N ARG A 34 5.32 2.81 -5.96
CA ARG A 34 6.16 2.88 -4.75
C ARG A 34 7.60 2.45 -5.03
N LEU A 35 7.80 1.34 -5.74
CA LEU A 35 9.13 0.87 -6.13
C LEU A 35 9.83 1.84 -7.08
N GLN A 36 9.12 2.39 -8.07
CA GLN A 36 9.67 3.41 -8.97
C GLN A 36 10.07 4.68 -8.22
N PHE A 37 9.27 5.14 -7.26
CA PHE A 37 9.59 6.30 -6.44
C PHE A 37 10.82 6.03 -5.55
N ALA A 38 10.83 4.89 -4.86
CA ALA A 38 11.92 4.48 -3.97
C ALA A 38 13.28 4.38 -4.67
N SER A 39 13.29 3.99 -5.95
CA SER A 39 14.50 3.80 -6.75
C SER A 39 14.96 5.05 -7.52
N ARG A 40 14.09 6.03 -7.75
CA ARG A 40 14.38 7.17 -8.65
C ARG A 40 14.42 8.52 -7.95
N VAL A 41 13.86 8.62 -6.75
CA VAL A 41 13.75 9.88 -6.01
C VAL A 41 14.69 9.86 -4.82
N GLU A 42 15.53 10.90 -4.71
CA GLU A 42 16.38 11.09 -3.54
C GLU A 42 15.52 11.22 -2.27
N GLY A 43 15.90 10.53 -1.20
CA GLY A 43 15.08 10.41 0.01
C GLY A 43 13.81 9.58 -0.17
N GLY A 44 13.58 9.01 -1.36
CA GLY A 44 12.42 8.21 -1.69
C GLY A 44 12.42 6.84 -1.01
N SER A 45 13.55 6.37 -0.50
CA SER A 45 13.72 5.11 0.23
C SER A 45 14.69 5.31 1.39
N SER A 46 14.56 4.52 2.46
CA SER A 46 15.58 4.45 3.51
C SER A 46 16.55 3.27 3.29
N PRO A 47 17.69 3.22 4.01
CA PRO A 47 18.55 2.04 4.08
C PRO A 47 17.87 0.81 4.69
N SER A 48 16.79 1.01 5.44
CA SER A 48 16.00 -0.05 6.07
C SER A 48 14.85 -0.54 5.17
N ALA A 49 14.74 -0.03 3.95
CA ALA A 49 13.68 -0.41 3.03
C ALA A 49 14.02 -1.70 2.26
N TYR A 50 12.97 -2.47 1.95
CA TYR A 50 13.06 -3.75 1.25
C TYR A 50 12.01 -3.86 0.15
N THR A 51 12.43 -4.49 -0.95
CA THR A 51 11.53 -5.07 -1.96
C THR A 51 11.45 -6.57 -1.72
N ILE A 52 10.25 -7.12 -1.61
CA ILE A 52 9.99 -8.53 -1.34
C ILE A 52 9.15 -9.10 -2.48
N SER A 53 9.50 -10.28 -2.97
CA SER A 53 8.72 -11.00 -3.98
C SER A 53 8.64 -12.48 -3.62
N VAL A 54 7.45 -13.06 -3.76
CA VAL A 54 7.20 -14.49 -3.59
C VAL A 54 6.54 -15.00 -4.86
N SER A 55 7.16 -15.98 -5.49
CA SER A 55 6.71 -16.60 -6.74
C SER A 55 7.19 -18.05 -6.77
N SER A 56 6.51 -18.95 -7.48
CA SER A 56 7.02 -20.31 -7.72
C SER A 56 7.27 -20.52 -9.22
N PRO A 57 8.32 -21.25 -9.65
CA PRO A 57 8.50 -21.61 -11.05
C PRO A 57 7.30 -22.34 -11.65
N ASP A 58 6.58 -23.12 -10.84
CA ASP A 58 5.44 -23.93 -11.24
C ASP A 58 4.09 -23.19 -11.11
N SER A 59 4.10 -21.92 -10.73
CA SER A 59 2.88 -21.12 -10.51
C SER A 59 2.87 -19.88 -11.38
N ALA A 60 1.72 -19.61 -12.01
CA ALA A 60 1.47 -18.34 -12.68
C ALA A 60 1.25 -17.18 -11.69
N HIS A 61 1.10 -17.47 -10.39
CA HIS A 61 0.81 -16.48 -9.36
C HIS A 61 2.07 -16.00 -8.65
N PHE A 62 2.02 -14.74 -8.22
CA PHE A 62 3.03 -14.16 -7.36
C PHE A 62 2.43 -13.09 -6.45
N CYS A 63 3.17 -12.72 -5.42
CA CYS A 63 2.91 -11.50 -4.66
C CYS A 63 4.20 -10.73 -4.43
N ALA A 64 4.07 -9.42 -4.26
CA ALA A 64 5.19 -8.52 -4.07
C ALA A 64 4.84 -7.44 -3.06
N ALA A 65 5.87 -6.92 -2.39
CA ALA A 65 5.72 -5.81 -1.47
C ALA A 65 6.92 -4.87 -1.49
N TYR A 66 6.64 -3.60 -1.22
CA TYR A 66 7.64 -2.67 -0.70
C TYR A 66 7.39 -2.50 0.79
N TYR A 67 8.45 -2.51 1.60
CA TYR A 67 8.36 -2.29 3.04
C TYR A 67 9.51 -1.44 3.55
N ASP A 68 9.20 -0.38 4.27
CA ASP A 68 10.17 0.51 4.91
C ASP A 68 9.75 0.79 6.37
N PRO A 69 10.24 0.02 7.35
CA PRO A 69 9.86 0.15 8.75
C PRO A 69 10.30 1.49 9.37
N SER A 70 11.24 2.21 8.75
CA SER A 70 11.68 3.53 9.24
C SER A 70 10.62 4.62 9.03
N ARG A 71 9.64 4.39 8.16
CA ARG A 71 8.61 5.37 7.78
C ARG A 71 7.42 5.42 8.74
N GLY A 72 7.33 4.54 9.73
CA GLY A 72 6.34 4.67 10.80
C GLY A 72 6.45 6.04 11.49
N PRO A 73 5.35 6.75 11.78
CA PRO A 73 3.95 6.33 11.82
C PRO A 73 3.22 6.28 10.48
N GLU A 74 3.85 6.68 9.37
CA GLU A 74 3.17 6.76 8.08
C GLU A 74 2.95 5.35 7.48
N THR A 75 2.50 5.28 6.24
CA THR A 75 2.42 4.00 5.52
C THR A 75 3.83 3.42 5.36
N GLU A 76 4.02 2.22 5.86
CA GLU A 76 5.32 1.52 5.82
C GLU A 76 5.37 0.50 4.69
N CYS A 77 4.22 -0.09 4.35
CA CYS A 77 4.15 -1.23 3.46
C CYS A 77 3.07 -1.06 2.37
N TRP A 78 3.38 -1.56 1.18
CA TRP A 78 2.44 -1.72 0.06
C TRP A 78 2.57 -3.15 -0.42
N VAL A 79 1.43 -3.84 -0.58
CA VAL A 79 1.37 -5.23 -0.98
C VAL A 79 0.55 -5.35 -2.26
N TYR A 80 0.95 -6.29 -3.10
CA TYR A 80 0.22 -6.71 -4.29
C TYR A 80 0.24 -8.24 -4.39
N SER A 81 -0.86 -8.84 -4.84
CA SER A 81 -0.92 -10.23 -5.27
C SER A 81 -1.70 -10.35 -6.57
N THR A 82 -1.30 -11.27 -7.45
CA THR A 82 -2.08 -11.63 -8.67
C THR A 82 -3.50 -12.11 -8.35
N LEU A 83 -3.79 -12.45 -7.09
CA LEU A 83 -5.15 -12.73 -6.64
C LEU A 83 -6.08 -11.52 -6.81
N GLU A 84 -5.56 -10.28 -6.74
CA GLU A 84 -6.33 -9.07 -7.00
C GLU A 84 -6.88 -9.04 -8.43
N ASP A 85 -6.12 -9.54 -9.40
CA ASP A 85 -6.49 -9.51 -10.82
C ASP A 85 -7.72 -10.36 -11.13
N ALA A 86 -7.92 -11.40 -10.33
CA ALA A 86 -9.01 -12.33 -10.50
C ALA A 86 -10.31 -11.88 -9.82
N VAL A 87 -10.30 -10.79 -9.05
CA VAL A 87 -11.51 -10.27 -8.43
C VAL A 87 -12.34 -9.57 -9.50
N PRO A 88 -13.55 -10.07 -9.82
CA PRO A 88 -14.37 -9.45 -10.85
C PRO A 88 -14.85 -8.06 -10.40
N PHE A 89 -15.14 -7.22 -11.38
CA PHE A 89 -15.68 -5.88 -11.12
C PHE A 89 -17.03 -5.98 -10.41
N ASN A 90 -17.23 -5.16 -9.37
CA ASN A 90 -18.53 -5.03 -8.74
C ASN A 90 -19.48 -4.28 -9.68
N THR A 91 -20.44 -5.00 -10.28
CA THR A 91 -21.44 -4.39 -11.16
C THR A 91 -22.56 -3.69 -10.39
N ASP A 92 -22.66 -3.89 -9.08
CA ASP A 92 -23.61 -3.23 -8.19
C ASP A 92 -22.92 -2.11 -7.39
N PRO A 93 -23.14 -0.84 -7.74
CA PRO A 93 -22.49 0.29 -7.08
C PRO A 93 -22.91 0.48 -5.61
N GLU A 94 -24.01 -0.13 -5.16
CA GLU A 94 -24.49 -0.03 -3.77
C GLU A 94 -24.05 -1.23 -2.91
N SER A 95 -23.50 -2.27 -3.53
CA SER A 95 -23.07 -3.46 -2.81
C SER A 95 -21.70 -3.27 -2.16
N PHE A 96 -21.65 -3.53 -0.86
CA PHE A 96 -20.41 -3.69 -0.08
C PHE A 96 -20.08 -5.15 0.18
N ALA A 97 -20.74 -6.08 -0.52
CA ALA A 97 -20.52 -7.50 -0.33
C ALA A 97 -19.10 -7.89 -0.77
N TYR A 98 -18.53 -8.85 -0.05
CA TYR A 98 -17.28 -9.48 -0.48
C TYR A 98 -17.49 -10.16 -1.84
N ILE A 99 -16.58 -9.87 -2.78
CA ILE A 99 -16.55 -10.50 -4.09
C ILE A 99 -15.37 -11.47 -4.12
N PRO A 100 -15.62 -12.78 -4.24
CA PRO A 100 -14.56 -13.77 -4.31
C PRO A 100 -13.78 -13.65 -5.62
N PRO A 101 -12.47 -13.98 -5.61
CA PRO A 101 -11.71 -14.09 -6.85
C PRO A 101 -12.26 -15.21 -7.73
N ASN A 102 -12.32 -14.97 -9.04
CA ASN A 102 -12.72 -15.95 -10.05
C ASN A 102 -11.54 -16.86 -10.41
N LEU A 103 -11.09 -17.67 -9.45
CA LEU A 103 -10.03 -18.67 -9.62
C LEU A 103 -10.45 -20.02 -9.04
N PRO A 104 -9.88 -21.14 -9.54
CA PRO A 104 -9.96 -22.43 -8.88
C PRO A 104 -9.48 -22.37 -7.42
N GLU A 105 -10.10 -23.16 -6.53
CA GLU A 105 -9.78 -23.14 -5.09
C GLU A 105 -8.30 -23.43 -4.80
N ASN A 106 -7.68 -24.33 -5.57
CA ASN A 106 -6.25 -24.64 -5.45
C ASN A 106 -5.36 -23.43 -5.79
N GLU A 107 -5.75 -22.62 -6.77
CA GLU A 107 -5.01 -21.40 -7.15
C GLU A 107 -5.17 -20.29 -6.11
N VAL A 108 -6.37 -20.13 -5.56
CA VAL A 108 -6.62 -19.24 -4.41
C VAL A 108 -5.74 -19.64 -3.23
N LYS A 109 -5.69 -20.94 -2.91
CA LYS A 109 -4.84 -21.46 -1.83
C LYS A 109 -3.36 -21.15 -2.08
N THR A 110 -2.86 -21.36 -3.29
CA THR A 110 -1.48 -21.00 -3.66
C THR A 110 -1.20 -19.52 -3.45
N CYS A 111 -2.09 -18.62 -3.89
CA CYS A 111 -1.94 -17.18 -3.67
C CYS A 111 -1.91 -16.82 -2.17
N VAL A 112 -2.78 -17.43 -1.37
CA VAL A 112 -2.82 -17.22 0.09
C VAL A 112 -1.55 -17.72 0.75
N GLU A 113 -1.02 -18.89 0.36
CA GLU A 113 0.26 -19.40 0.87
C GLU A 113 1.43 -18.46 0.54
N GLN A 114 1.48 -17.92 -0.68
CA GLN A 114 2.47 -16.92 -1.08
C GLN A 114 2.35 -15.63 -0.25
N LEU A 115 1.13 -15.12 -0.03
CA LEU A 115 0.88 -13.98 0.84
C LEU A 115 1.34 -14.25 2.28
N LEU A 116 1.02 -15.42 2.86
CA LEU A 116 1.46 -15.76 4.22
C LEU A 116 2.98 -15.81 4.32
N LEU A 117 3.68 -16.31 3.31
CA LEU A 117 5.15 -16.30 3.27
C LEU A 117 5.72 -14.88 3.18
N LEU A 118 5.11 -14.02 2.35
CA LEU A 118 5.45 -12.60 2.28
C LEU A 118 5.29 -11.93 3.65
N PHE A 119 4.17 -12.15 4.33
CA PHE A 119 3.89 -11.56 5.64
C PHE A 119 4.79 -12.10 6.75
N ARG A 120 5.17 -13.39 6.71
CA ARG A 120 6.20 -13.93 7.61
C ARG A 120 7.54 -13.22 7.42
N ARG A 121 7.91 -12.87 6.19
CA ARG A 121 9.12 -12.11 5.93
C ARG A 121 9.03 -10.66 6.40
N LEU A 122 7.86 -10.01 6.22
CA LEU A 122 7.61 -8.69 6.81
C LEU A 122 7.78 -8.72 8.33
N ALA A 123 7.23 -9.72 9.00
CA ALA A 123 7.37 -9.89 10.45
C ALA A 123 8.84 -10.09 10.88
N ALA A 124 9.61 -10.88 10.13
CA ALA A 124 11.04 -11.05 10.41
C ALA A 124 11.81 -9.72 10.27
N ILE A 125 11.58 -8.98 9.18
CA ILE A 125 12.22 -7.66 8.98
C ILE A 125 11.82 -6.67 10.07
N GLU A 126 10.55 -6.67 10.48
CA GLU A 126 10.04 -5.81 11.56
C GLU A 126 10.74 -6.12 12.89
N ALA A 127 10.87 -7.41 13.23
CA ALA A 127 11.54 -7.83 14.46
C ALA A 127 13.03 -7.44 14.47
N ASP A 128 13.72 -7.63 13.33
CA ASP A 128 15.12 -7.25 13.16
C ASP A 128 15.30 -5.73 13.32
N PHE A 129 14.45 -4.94 12.65
CA PHE A 129 14.48 -3.48 12.73
C PHE A 129 14.20 -2.97 14.16
N THR A 130 13.16 -3.49 14.81
CA THR A 130 12.81 -3.14 16.19
C THR A 130 13.94 -3.47 17.17
N SER A 131 14.62 -4.61 16.97
CA SER A 131 15.77 -5.00 17.78
C SER A 131 16.96 -4.05 17.57
N SER A 132 17.26 -3.70 16.31
CA SER A 132 18.33 -2.74 15.97
C SER A 132 18.08 -1.36 16.57
N CYS A 133 16.84 -0.85 16.51
CA CYS A 133 16.52 0.43 17.13
C CYS A 133 16.72 0.42 18.65
N LYS A 134 16.34 -0.66 19.34
CA LYS A 134 16.55 -0.81 20.79
C LYS A 134 18.04 -0.80 21.16
N GLU A 135 18.87 -1.51 20.39
CA GLU A 135 20.31 -1.54 20.60
C GLU A 135 20.97 -0.16 20.45
N HIS A 136 20.49 0.65 19.49
CA HIS A 136 21.03 1.96 19.20
C HIS A 136 20.35 3.11 19.97
N GLY A 137 19.46 2.80 20.92
CA GLY A 137 18.72 3.81 21.70
C GLY A 137 17.81 4.70 20.85
N LEU A 138 17.39 4.22 19.68
CA LEU A 138 16.49 4.96 18.81
C LEU A 138 15.05 4.81 19.31
N PRO A 139 14.22 5.88 19.23
CA PRO A 139 12.81 5.85 19.57
C PRO A 139 12.02 5.00 18.55
N ALA A 140 12.07 3.68 18.71
CA ALA A 140 11.30 2.73 17.92
C ALA A 140 9.80 2.81 18.23
N ASP A 141 9.45 3.30 19.41
CA ASP A 141 8.11 3.27 20.01
C ASP A 141 7.38 4.62 19.99
N THR A 142 8.08 5.73 19.74
CA THR A 142 7.49 7.06 19.91
C THR A 142 6.41 7.36 18.87
N TYR A 143 6.45 6.70 17.70
CA TYR A 143 5.45 6.88 16.64
C TYR A 143 5.05 5.60 15.91
N ARG A 144 5.63 4.44 16.25
CA ARG A 144 5.34 3.15 15.61
C ARG A 144 4.80 2.21 16.68
N GLU A 145 3.87 1.34 16.30
CA GLU A 145 3.43 0.24 17.16
C GLU A 145 4.35 -0.96 16.90
N PRO A 146 5.25 -1.33 17.82
CA PRO A 146 6.13 -2.49 17.63
C PRO A 146 5.31 -3.76 17.44
N GLY A 147 5.74 -4.63 16.52
CA GLY A 147 4.99 -5.84 16.15
C GLY A 147 3.80 -5.59 15.22
N ALA A 148 3.58 -4.36 14.75
CA ALA A 148 2.59 -4.04 13.73
C ALA A 148 3.26 -3.48 12.47
N VAL A 149 2.57 -3.62 11.33
CA VAL A 149 2.99 -3.05 10.03
C VAL A 149 1.83 -2.26 9.45
N ARG A 150 2.04 -0.98 9.15
CA ARG A 150 1.03 -0.14 8.49
C ARG A 150 1.05 -0.38 6.97
N ILE A 151 0.04 -1.11 6.49
CA ILE A 151 -0.13 -1.43 5.06
C ILE A 151 -1.07 -0.42 4.43
N GLY A 152 -0.60 0.30 3.42
CA GLY A 152 -1.39 1.27 2.67
C GLY A 152 -2.05 0.65 1.45
N ALA A 153 -3.28 1.09 1.17
CA ALA A 153 -4.06 0.71 0.00
C ALA A 153 -4.10 -0.81 -0.26
N CYS A 154 -4.23 -1.58 0.83
CA CYS A 154 -4.40 -3.03 0.82
C CYS A 154 -5.75 -3.39 0.19
N HIS A 155 -5.72 -4.32 -0.78
CA HIS A 155 -6.94 -4.78 -1.43
C HIS A 155 -7.84 -5.52 -0.44
N GLU A 156 -9.16 -5.27 -0.49
CA GLU A 156 -10.13 -5.85 0.46
C GLU A 156 -10.12 -7.39 0.44
N THR A 157 -10.02 -8.00 -0.75
CA THR A 157 -9.90 -9.46 -0.87
C THR A 157 -8.65 -10.01 -0.18
N ILE A 158 -7.51 -9.32 -0.27
CA ILE A 158 -6.29 -9.72 0.44
C ILE A 158 -6.52 -9.61 1.95
N ARG A 159 -7.08 -8.48 2.42
CA ARG A 159 -7.40 -8.27 3.84
C ARG A 159 -8.30 -9.39 4.38
N GLY A 160 -9.39 -9.69 3.69
CA GLY A 160 -10.35 -10.72 4.08
C GLY A 160 -9.71 -12.11 4.17
N LEU A 161 -8.95 -12.51 3.15
CA LEU A 161 -8.28 -13.82 3.13
C LEU A 161 -7.20 -13.95 4.21
N LEU A 162 -6.43 -12.88 4.47
CA LEU A 162 -5.47 -12.86 5.57
C LEU A 162 -6.16 -13.01 6.93
N MET A 163 -7.31 -12.34 7.15
CA MET A 163 -8.10 -12.51 8.36
C MET A 163 -8.65 -13.93 8.51
N THR A 164 -9.16 -14.53 7.42
CA THR A 164 -9.59 -15.93 7.41
C THR A 164 -8.43 -16.88 7.72
N ALA A 165 -7.21 -16.53 7.31
CA ALA A 165 -5.99 -17.26 7.63
C ALA A 165 -5.43 -16.98 9.05
N GLY A 166 -6.11 -16.16 9.86
CA GLY A 166 -5.75 -15.88 11.25
C GLY A 166 -4.81 -14.69 11.45
N VAL A 167 -4.55 -13.88 10.41
CA VAL A 167 -3.75 -12.65 10.55
C VAL A 167 -4.61 -11.58 11.24
N GLY A 168 -4.12 -11.06 12.37
CA GLY A 168 -4.77 -9.97 13.09
C GLY A 168 -4.65 -8.64 12.34
N ILE A 169 -5.76 -8.11 11.85
CA ILE A 169 -5.84 -6.80 11.20
C ILE A 169 -6.67 -5.88 12.09
N ARG A 170 -6.12 -4.70 12.42
CA ARG A 170 -6.77 -3.70 13.29
C ARG A 170 -7.16 -2.47 12.48
N SER A 171 -8.25 -1.82 12.89
CA SER A 171 -8.60 -0.49 12.40
C SER A 171 -7.59 0.56 12.87
N THR A 172 -7.38 1.60 12.07
CA THR A 172 -6.56 2.75 12.42
C THR A 172 -7.44 3.89 12.95
N GLY A 173 -6.83 4.95 13.48
CA GLY A 173 -7.56 6.09 14.08
C GLY A 173 -8.41 6.92 13.10
N VAL A 174 -8.34 6.67 11.79
CA VAL A 174 -9.20 7.29 10.77
C VAL A 174 -10.52 6.55 10.57
N VAL A 175 -10.67 5.33 11.10
CA VAL A 175 -11.92 4.57 11.02
C VAL A 175 -12.95 5.16 11.99
N PRO A 176 -14.15 5.56 11.51
CA PRO A 176 -15.20 6.10 12.37
C PRO A 176 -15.58 5.14 13.51
N LYS A 177 -15.91 5.68 14.68
CA LYS A 177 -16.35 4.89 15.84
C LYS A 177 -17.53 3.99 15.46
N GLY A 178 -17.41 2.69 15.71
CA GLY A 178 -18.42 1.68 15.37
C GLY A 178 -18.25 1.04 13.98
N LYS A 179 -17.14 1.33 13.28
CA LYS A 179 -16.70 0.59 12.11
C LYS A 179 -15.44 -0.20 12.44
N ASP A 180 -15.34 -1.42 11.93
CA ASP A 180 -14.21 -2.31 12.20
C ASP A 180 -13.09 -2.18 11.15
N TRP A 181 -13.33 -1.43 10.06
CA TRP A 181 -12.40 -1.34 8.93
C TRP A 181 -12.65 -0.09 8.07
N GLU A 182 -11.62 0.31 7.33
CA GLU A 182 -11.64 1.42 6.37
C GLU A 182 -11.74 0.88 4.94
N PHE A 183 -12.72 1.33 4.16
CA PHE A 183 -12.81 0.98 2.74
C PHE A 183 -11.86 1.87 1.93
N TYR A 184 -10.68 1.34 1.61
CA TYR A 184 -9.76 1.96 0.66
C TYR A 184 -10.03 1.45 -0.76
N ALA A 185 -10.78 2.23 -1.54
CA ALA A 185 -10.92 2.01 -2.98
C ALA A 185 -9.84 2.76 -3.78
N LYS A 186 -9.39 2.13 -4.87
CA LYS A 186 -8.61 2.79 -5.92
C LYS A 186 -9.61 3.44 -6.88
N TRP A 187 -9.53 4.76 -7.06
CA TRP A 187 -10.42 5.51 -7.96
C TRP A 187 -9.64 5.89 -9.22
N LEU A 188 -10.10 5.43 -10.39
CA LEU A 188 -9.57 5.84 -11.67
C LEU A 188 -10.57 6.80 -12.31
N ALA A 189 -10.18 8.07 -12.42
CA ALA A 189 -10.96 9.07 -13.12
C ALA A 189 -10.33 9.38 -14.48
N ARG A 190 -11.17 9.47 -15.50
CA ARG A 190 -10.77 9.83 -16.85
C ARG A 190 -10.42 11.32 -16.90
N VAL A 191 -9.20 11.64 -17.32
CA VAL A 191 -8.69 13.04 -17.32
C VAL A 191 -9.53 13.94 -18.22
N ASP A 192 -9.98 13.45 -19.38
CA ASP A 192 -10.86 14.16 -20.31
C ASP A 192 -12.26 14.43 -19.74
N GLU A 193 -12.66 13.69 -18.71
CA GLU A 193 -13.93 13.90 -18.01
C GLU A 193 -13.79 14.82 -16.79
N MET A 194 -12.57 15.04 -16.28
CA MET A 194 -12.31 15.99 -15.18
C MET A 194 -12.48 17.44 -15.61
N THR A 195 -12.33 17.73 -16.90
CA THR A 195 -12.49 19.07 -17.50
C THR A 195 -13.90 19.31 -18.05
N LYS A 196 -14.84 18.37 -17.84
CA LYS A 196 -16.26 18.66 -18.08
C LYS A 196 -16.64 19.81 -17.17
N ALA A 197 -16.92 20.97 -17.78
CA ALA A 197 -17.19 22.21 -17.08
C ALA A 197 -18.10 21.96 -15.88
N THR A 198 -17.50 22.05 -14.69
CA THR A 198 -18.18 21.86 -13.42
C THR A 198 -19.14 23.03 -13.21
N GLU A 199 -20.09 22.91 -12.28
CA GLU A 199 -20.89 24.07 -11.83
C GLU A 199 -20.00 25.24 -11.34
N LEU A 200 -18.73 24.96 -10.99
CA LEU A 200 -17.70 25.96 -10.69
C LEU A 200 -17.31 26.79 -11.93
N GLU A 201 -17.17 26.15 -13.09
CA GLU A 201 -16.80 26.80 -14.36
C GLU A 201 -18.01 27.38 -15.10
N LYS A 202 -19.21 26.83 -14.89
CA LYS A 202 -20.45 27.23 -15.58
C LYS A 202 -21.17 28.46 -15.02
N GLY A 203 -20.64 29.12 -13.99
CA GLY A 203 -21.18 30.45 -13.63
C GLY A 203 -20.94 31.01 -12.24
N LYS A 204 -20.31 30.28 -11.30
CA LYS A 204 -20.02 30.84 -9.96
C LYS A 204 -18.58 31.31 -9.77
N GLY A 205 -17.63 30.81 -10.56
CA GLY A 205 -16.22 31.05 -10.27
C GLY A 205 -15.84 30.51 -8.90
N LEU A 206 -14.63 30.84 -8.45
CA LEU A 206 -14.28 30.67 -7.04
C LEU A 206 -15.06 31.69 -6.20
N GLU A 207 -15.39 31.36 -4.94
CA GLU A 207 -16.00 32.33 -4.02
C GLU A 207 -15.15 33.61 -3.91
N GLU A 208 -15.76 34.73 -3.54
CA GLU A 208 -15.06 36.01 -3.42
C GLU A 208 -13.85 35.88 -2.48
N GLY A 209 -12.66 36.22 -2.99
CA GLY A 209 -11.38 36.10 -2.27
C GLY A 209 -10.65 34.77 -2.47
N MET A 210 -11.26 33.76 -3.09
CA MET A 210 -10.57 32.52 -3.48
C MET A 210 -9.94 32.68 -4.87
N ARG A 211 -8.70 32.20 -5.01
CA ARG A 211 -7.98 32.14 -6.29
C ARG A 211 -7.25 30.81 -6.43
N TRP A 212 -7.13 30.33 -7.65
CA TRP A 212 -6.12 29.34 -7.98
C TRP A 212 -4.75 30.02 -7.83
N ASP A 213 -3.87 29.42 -7.06
CA ASP A 213 -2.52 29.91 -6.84
C ASP A 213 -1.53 28.74 -6.85
N THR A 214 -0.25 29.05 -6.97
CA THR A 214 0.81 28.05 -6.93
C THR A 214 1.21 27.82 -5.48
N VAL A 215 1.25 26.56 -5.03
CA VAL A 215 1.79 26.20 -3.71
C VAL A 215 3.28 26.51 -3.71
N ARG A 216 3.71 27.43 -2.83
CA ARG A 216 5.11 27.82 -2.68
C ARG A 216 5.76 27.00 -1.57
N ARG A 217 7.09 27.01 -1.52
CA ARG A 217 7.84 26.26 -0.50
C ARG A 217 7.48 26.72 0.91
N GLU A 218 7.28 28.02 1.11
CA GLU A 218 6.87 28.60 2.40
C GLU A 218 5.48 28.17 2.86
N ASP A 219 4.60 27.77 1.94
CA ASP A 219 3.24 27.33 2.28
C ASP A 219 3.25 25.90 2.88
N ALA A 220 4.35 25.15 2.72
CA ALA A 220 4.48 23.78 3.22
C ALA A 220 4.38 23.71 4.75
N GLU A 221 4.94 24.68 5.48
CA GLU A 221 4.89 24.71 6.94
C GLU A 221 3.48 24.97 7.46
N LEU A 222 2.72 25.84 6.78
CA LEU A 222 1.29 26.05 7.09
C LEU A 222 0.46 24.79 6.82
N ILE A 223 0.74 24.07 5.72
CA ILE A 223 0.06 22.81 5.42
C ILE A 223 0.38 21.76 6.49
N LYS A 224 1.68 21.60 6.85
CA LYS A 224 2.11 20.70 7.92
C LYS A 224 1.41 21.03 9.24
N SER A 225 1.34 22.31 9.62
CA SER A 225 0.74 22.74 10.90
C SER A 225 -0.76 22.50 10.97
N ARG A 226 -1.45 22.35 9.84
CA ARG A 226 -2.90 22.08 9.78
C ARG A 226 -3.24 20.60 9.67
N THR A 227 -2.25 19.71 9.66
CA THR A 227 -2.48 18.27 9.73
C THR A 227 -2.19 17.76 11.14
N SER A 228 -3.08 16.96 11.71
CA SER A 228 -2.90 16.28 13.00
C SER A 228 -2.04 15.01 12.91
N ILE A 229 -1.45 14.73 11.74
CA ILE A 229 -0.61 13.56 11.49
C ILE A 229 0.83 13.89 11.93
N PRO A 230 1.41 13.18 12.90
CA PRO A 230 2.82 13.33 13.25
C PRO A 230 3.68 12.90 12.06
N LYS A 231 4.51 13.80 11.53
CA LYS A 231 5.41 13.53 10.39
C LYS A 231 6.83 13.34 10.89
N ARG A 232 7.58 12.40 10.30
CA ARG A 232 9.04 12.29 10.45
C ARG A 232 9.69 12.89 9.21
N GLU A 233 10.68 13.78 9.40
CA GLU A 233 11.54 14.30 8.33
C GLU A 233 12.54 13.24 7.83
#